data_AF-A0A960XMX7-F1
#
_entry.id   AF-A0A960XMX7-F1
#
_cell.length_a   1.000
_cell.length_b   1.000
_cell.length_c   1.000
_cell.angle_alpha   90.00
_cell.angle_beta   90.00
_cell.angle_gamma   90.00
#
_symmetry.space_group_name_H-M   'P 1'
#
loop_
_entity.id
_entity.type
_entity.pdbx_description
1 polymer ?
#
loop_
_entity_poly.entity_id
_entity_poly.type
_entity_poly.pdbx_seq_one_letter_code
_entity_poly.pdbx_strand_id
1 'polypeptide(L)' 'MQDRYSAHRNIQTANFVCNAPLAKFVSLVGDFNRWDETAHPMKKTPSGSWILSIQLRHGHHRYAFMVDGTLTLDPMAM' A
#
# COMPACT_ATOMS: atom_id res chain seq x y z
N MET A 1 18.96 20.15 -30.81
CA MET A 1 17.57 20.61 -30.63
C MET A 1 16.74 19.38 -30.29
N GLN A 2 16.18 19.33 -29.07
CA GLN A 2 15.26 18.33 -28.48
C GLN A 2 15.81 16.94 -28.12
N ASP A 3 16.57 16.89 -27.02
CA ASP A 3 16.63 15.74 -26.11
C ASP A 3 15.21 15.51 -25.57
N ARG A 4 14.51 14.51 -26.10
CA ARG A 4 13.12 14.25 -25.76
C ARG A 4 13.02 13.29 -24.58
N TYR A 5 12.19 13.71 -23.62
CA TYR A 5 11.72 12.99 -22.43
C TYR A 5 12.67 13.02 -21.24
N SER A 6 12.68 14.20 -20.61
CA SER A 6 12.75 14.39 -19.17
C SER A 6 12.51 13.10 -18.38
N ALA A 7 13.49 12.70 -17.59
CA ALA A 7 13.28 11.87 -16.41
C ALA A 7 12.42 12.65 -15.40
N HIS A 8 11.16 12.94 -15.75
CA HIS A 8 10.20 13.44 -14.80
C HIS A 8 10.05 12.33 -13.78
N ARG A 9 10.56 12.57 -12.58
CA ARG A 9 10.47 11.69 -11.43
C ARG A 9 9.00 11.40 -11.18
N ASN A 10 8.51 10.37 -11.85
CA ASN A 10 7.14 9.94 -11.91
C ASN A 10 6.93 9.06 -10.68
N ILE A 11 7.06 9.67 -9.51
CA ILE A 11 6.87 9.06 -8.20
C ILE A 11 5.69 9.77 -7.56
N GLN A 12 4.60 9.05 -7.38
CA GLN A 12 3.40 9.50 -6.68
C GLN A 12 3.39 8.90 -5.28
N THR A 13 3.14 9.75 -4.29
CA THR A 13 2.85 9.28 -2.94
C THR A 13 1.43 8.72 -2.93
N ALA A 14 1.30 7.41 -2.82
CA ALA A 14 0.03 6.74 -2.64
C ALA A 14 -0.23 6.58 -1.14
N ASN A 15 -1.38 7.09 -0.69
CA ASN A 15 -1.81 6.95 0.69
C ASN A 15 -2.85 5.84 0.79
N PHE A 16 -2.52 4.78 1.52
CA PHE A 16 -3.36 3.63 1.74
C PHE A 16 -4.00 3.72 3.12
N VAL A 17 -5.30 3.50 3.16
CA VAL A 17 -6.08 3.46 4.39
C VAL A 17 -6.87 2.16 4.41
N CYS A 18 -6.76 1.41 5.50
CA CYS A 18 -7.49 0.17 5.72
C CYS A 18 -8.25 0.26 7.04
N ASN A 19 -9.57 0.04 7.01
CA ASN A 19 -10.39 0.07 8.21
C ASN A 19 -10.49 -1.33 8.81
N ALA A 20 -9.58 -1.64 9.73
CA ALA A 20 -9.51 -2.94 10.40
C ALA A 20 -9.31 -2.74 11.91
N PRO A 21 -10.34 -2.30 12.65
CA PRO A 21 -10.22 -1.98 14.08
C PRO A 21 -9.85 -3.21 14.93
N LEU A 22 -10.36 -4.38 14.53
CA LEU A 22 -10.11 -5.67 15.17
C LEU A 22 -8.74 -6.27 14.83
N ALA A 23 -8.07 -5.77 13.78
CA ALA A 23 -6.76 -6.24 13.41
C ALA A 23 -5.71 -5.83 14.46
N LYS A 24 -4.76 -6.71 14.71
CA LYS A 24 -3.57 -6.46 15.54
C LYS A 24 -2.37 -6.07 14.69
N PHE A 25 -2.32 -6.52 13.43
CA PHE A 25 -1.26 -6.18 12.51
C PHE A 25 -1.81 -6.02 11.10
N VAL A 26 -1.44 -4.93 10.42
CA VAL A 26 -1.77 -4.74 9.01
C VAL A 26 -0.51 -4.32 8.26
N SER A 27 -0.24 -4.99 7.15
CA SER A 27 0.85 -4.66 6.23
C SER A 27 0.35 -4.51 4.82
N LEU A 28 0.99 -3.63 4.06
CA LEU A 28 0.73 -3.50 2.63
C LEU A 28 1.70 -4.39 1.85
N VAL A 29 1.15 -5.30 1.08
CA VAL A 29 1.90 -6.19 0.20
C VAL A 29 1.53 -5.92 -1.25
N GLY A 30 2.49 -6.03 -2.15
CA GLY A 30 2.26 -5.77 -3.57
C GLY A 30 3.48 -6.09 -4.41
N ASP A 31 3.34 -5.92 -5.72
CA ASP A 31 4.44 -6.24 -6.65
C ASP A 31 5.70 -5.40 -6.37
N PHE A 32 5.49 -4.13 -5.99
CA PHE A 32 6.56 -3.19 -5.64
C PHE A 32 7.42 -3.62 -4.44
N ASN A 33 6.91 -4.48 -3.55
CA ASN A 33 7.66 -5.06 -2.43
C ASN A 33 7.76 -6.59 -2.51
N ARG A 34 7.52 -7.18 -3.69
CA ARG A 34 7.54 -8.64 -3.89
C ARG A 34 6.62 -9.41 -2.94
N TRP A 35 5.48 -8.82 -2.57
CA TRP A 35 4.51 -9.37 -1.63
C TRP A 35 5.05 -9.58 -0.20
N ASP A 36 6.08 -8.81 0.17
CA ASP A 36 6.71 -8.91 1.48
C ASP A 36 5.89 -8.18 2.56
N GLU A 37 5.30 -8.94 3.49
CA GLU A 37 4.50 -8.43 4.60
C GLU A 37 5.30 -7.68 5.68
N THR A 38 6.63 -7.85 5.69
CA THR A 38 7.52 -7.17 6.64
C THR A 38 8.09 -5.88 6.09
N ALA A 39 8.07 -5.71 4.77
CA ALA A 39 8.64 -4.55 4.10
C ALA A 39 7.87 -3.25 4.39
N HIS A 40 6.54 -3.32 4.52
CA HIS A 40 5.70 -2.13 4.71
C HIS A 40 4.57 -2.34 5.74
N PRO A 41 4.90 -2.39 7.04
CA PRO A 41 3.90 -2.41 8.10
C PRO A 41 3.13 -1.09 8.14
N MET A 42 1.80 -1.17 8.20
CA MET A 42 0.94 -0.01 8.33
C MET A 42 0.89 0.48 9.79
N LYS A 43 0.58 1.75 9.99
CA LYS A 43 0.45 2.33 11.32
C LYS A 43 -1.01 2.35 11.76
N LYS A 44 -1.32 1.67 12.88
CA LYS A 44 -2.65 1.72 13.50
C LYS A 44 -2.90 3.10 14.10
N THR A 45 -4.04 3.69 13.79
CA THR A 45 -4.54 4.91 14.40
C THR A 45 -5.42 4.59 15.61
N PRO A 46 -5.59 5.53 16.57
CA PRO A 46 -6.47 5.34 17.72
C PRO A 46 -7.92 5.05 17.35
N SER A 47 -8.36 5.50 16.17
CA SER A 47 -9.70 5.25 15.62
C SER A 47 -9.91 3.81 15.13
N GLY A 48 -8.86 2.99 15.08
CA GLY A 48 -8.92 1.62 14.54
C GLY A 48 -8.71 1.52 13.03
N SER A 49 -8.34 2.62 12.37
CA SER A 49 -7.91 2.61 10.97
C SER A 49 -6.40 2.38 10.89
N TRP A 50 -5.95 1.87 9.75
CA TRP A 50 -4.54 1.65 9.45
C TRP A 50 -4.16 2.55 8.30
N ILE A 51 -3.06 3.29 8.46
CA ILE A 51 -2.58 4.23 7.44
C ILE A 51 -1.15 3.90 7.03
N LEU A 52 -0.86 4.04 5.74
CA LEU A 52 0.48 3.92 5.17
C LEU A 52 0.62 4.81 3.95
N SER A 53 1.70 5.57 3.89
CA SER A 53 2.03 6.41 2.75
C SER A 53 3.32 5.88 2.12
N ILE A 54 3.25 5.42 0.86
CA ILE A 54 4.43 4.96 0.13
C ILE A 54 4.57 5.68 -1.19
N GLN A 55 5.82 5.85 -1.62
CA GLN A 55 6.16 6.46 -2.89
C GLN A 55 6.21 5.38 -3.97
N LEU A 56 5.20 5.36 -4.84
CA LEU A 56 5.11 4.42 -5.95
C LEU A 56 5.44 5.11 -7.27
N ARG A 57 6.17 4.41 -8.14
CA ARG A 57 6.34 4.86 -9.52
C ARG A 57 5.00 4.75 -10.25
N HIS A 58 4.68 5.68 -11.14
CA HIS A 58 3.38 5.58 -11.80
C HIS A 58 3.39 4.35 -12.73
N GLY A 59 2.27 3.64 -12.75
CA GLY A 59 2.13 2.34 -13.41
C GLY A 59 1.08 1.48 -12.74
N HIS A 60 0.80 0.32 -13.33
CA HIS A 60 -0.12 -0.65 -12.77
C HIS A 60 0.60 -1.48 -11.71
N HIS A 61 0.39 -1.14 -10.44
CA HIS A 61 0.90 -1.92 -9.32
C HIS A 61 -0.25 -2.68 -8.67
N ARG A 62 -0.09 -3.99 -8.49
CA ARG A 62 -1.01 -4.78 -7.68
C ARG A 62 -0.60 -4.66 -6.22
N TYR A 63 -1.58 -4.45 -5.36
CA TYR A 63 -1.41 -4.41 -3.92
C TYR A 63 -2.58 -5.11 -3.22
N ALA A 64 -2.33 -5.55 -1.99
CA ALA A 64 -3.30 -6.13 -1.09
C ALA A 64 -2.93 -5.79 0.37
N PHE A 65 -3.91 -5.86 1.26
CA PHE A 65 -3.70 -5.67 2.69
C PHE A 65 -3.57 -7.04 3.36
N MET A 66 -2.46 -7.25 4.05
CA MET A 66 -2.23 -8.41 4.90
C MET A 66 -2.67 -8.05 6.31
N VAL A 67 -3.75 -8.64 6.79
CA VAL A 67 -4.36 -8.36 8.10
C VAL A 67 -4.18 -9.58 8.99
N ASP A 68 -3.37 -9.48 10.05
CA ASP A 68 -3.03 -10.60 10.96
C ASP A 68 -2.55 -11.88 10.23
N GLY A 69 -1.80 -11.71 9.13
CA GLY A 69 -1.33 -12.83 8.30
C GLY A 69 -2.38 -13.39 7.33
N THR A 70 -3.55 -12.75 7.23
CA THR A 70 -4.59 -13.08 6.25
C THR A 70 -4.65 -12.02 5.16
N LEU A 71 -4.44 -12.42 3.91
CA LEU A 71 -4.65 -11.56 2.74
C LEU A 71 -6.14 -11.21 2.64
N THR A 72 -6.48 -10.01 3.10
CA THR A 72 -7.85 -9.50 3.08
C THR A 72 -7.96 -8.50 1.94
N LEU A 73 -8.61 -8.93 0.86
CA LEU A 73 -9.27 -7.98 -0.03
C LEU A 73 -10.53 -7.54 0.69
N ASP A 74 -10.71 -6.23 0.80
CA ASP A 74 -11.81 -5.57 1.53
C ASP A 74 -13.10 -6.42 1.55
N PRO A 75 -13.60 -6.81 2.75
CA PRO A 75 -14.76 -7.69 2.86
C PRO A 75 -16.08 -7.06 2.38
N MET A 76 -16.10 -5.80 1.93
CA MET A 76 -17.25 -5.24 1.20
C MET A 76 -17.26 -5.59 -0.29
N ALA A 77 -16.38 -6.47 -0.78
CA ALA A 77 -16.59 -7.17 -2.04
C ALA A 77 -17.68 -8.26 -1.89
N MET A 78 -18.93 -7.84 -1.63
CA MET A 78 -20.13 -8.69 -1.69
C MET A 78 -21.26 -7.96 -2.40
#